data_AF-A0A1S3ECJ3-F1
#
_entry.id   AF-A0A1S3ECJ3-F1
#
_cell.length_a   1.000
_cell.length_b   1.000
_cell.length_c   1.000
_cell.angle_alpha   90.00
_cell.angle_beta   90.00
_cell.angle_gamma   90.00
#
_symmetry.space_group_name_H-M   'P 1'
#
loop_
_entity.id
_entity.type
_entity.pdbx_description
1 polymer ?
#
loop_
_entity_poly.entity_id
_entity_poly.type
_entity_poly.pdbx_seq_one_letter_code
_entity_poly.pdbx_strand_id
1 'polypeptide(L)'
;MSSSPHHSGGDGNGHGNSEKRPRFFDTKTKSICWSKADTVPGRHPERWRKDAAGNIVCKRFFNCLGCLCYEYDHIVPFSKGGESTADNCQILQSRVNRLKSDKSQIDSDKLKGYSCDINFTDKELDIIEMAVFGDVIRPGNQCRCRTVDEVLGKFKAKDNTNACKLP
;
A
#
# COMPACT_ATOMS: atom_id res chain seq x y z
N MET A 1 15.46 -23.51 10.02
CA MET A 1 16.11 -22.26 9.59
C MET A 1 16.45 -22.44 8.12
N SER A 2 15.63 -21.89 7.23
CA SER A 2 15.80 -22.07 5.78
C SER A 2 16.37 -20.80 5.18
N SER A 3 17.61 -20.92 4.71
CA SER A 3 18.37 -19.87 4.03
C SER A 3 17.81 -19.63 2.63
N SER A 4 17.53 -18.37 2.29
CA SER A 4 17.15 -17.94 0.94
C SER A 4 18.32 -18.11 -0.04
N PRO A 5 18.09 -18.48 -1.31
CA PRO A 5 19.14 -18.48 -2.32
C PRO A 5 19.39 -17.05 -2.83
N HIS A 6 20.65 -16.63 -2.77
CA HIS A 6 21.16 -15.47 -3.49
C HIS A 6 21.18 -15.78 -5.00
N HIS A 7 20.40 -15.05 -5.79
CA HIS A 7 20.50 -15.07 -7.24
C HIS A 7 21.65 -14.15 -7.69
N SER A 8 22.81 -14.74 -7.95
CA SER A 8 23.90 -14.09 -8.69
C SER A 8 23.57 -14.16 -10.19
N GLY A 9 23.16 -13.03 -10.78
CA GLY A 9 22.97 -12.89 -12.23
C GLY A 9 24.30 -12.55 -12.90
N GLY A 10 24.74 -13.38 -13.83
CA GLY A 10 26.05 -13.29 -14.48
C GLY A 10 26.20 -12.13 -15.47
N ASP A 11 27.44 -11.65 -15.56
CA ASP A 11 27.92 -10.67 -16.51
C ASP A 11 28.08 -11.29 -17.91
N GLY A 12 27.21 -10.88 -18.83
CA GLY A 12 27.34 -11.13 -20.27
C GLY A 12 27.51 -9.80 -21.00
N ASN A 13 28.74 -9.51 -21.41
CA ASN A 13 29.14 -8.28 -22.10
C ASN A 13 28.61 -8.28 -23.55
N GLY A 14 27.74 -7.33 -23.88
CA GLY A 14 27.19 -7.13 -25.22
C GLY A 14 26.86 -5.66 -25.47
N HIS A 15 27.69 -4.99 -26.26
CA HIS A 15 27.50 -3.62 -26.72
C HIS A 15 26.24 -3.50 -27.59
N GLY A 16 25.23 -2.80 -27.04
CA GLY A 16 24.09 -2.26 -27.76
C GLY A 16 23.49 -1.14 -26.92
N ASN A 17 23.70 0.10 -27.36
CA ASN A 17 23.16 1.31 -26.72
C ASN A 17 21.63 1.38 -26.92
N SER A 18 20.93 0.48 -26.24
CA SER A 18 19.52 0.64 -25.89
C SER A 18 19.51 0.89 -24.40
N GLU A 19 19.23 2.12 -23.97
CA GLU A 19 18.88 2.36 -22.58
C GLU A 19 17.67 1.48 -22.27
N LYS A 20 17.93 0.31 -21.65
CA LYS A 20 16.86 -0.64 -21.33
C LYS A 20 15.93 0.08 -20.36
N ARG A 21 14.75 0.45 -20.83
CA ARG A 21 13.74 1.14 -20.02
C ARG A 21 13.55 0.40 -18.68
N PRO A 22 13.64 1.09 -17.53
CA PRO A 22 13.56 0.43 -16.23
C PRO A 22 12.18 -0.17 -16.02
N ARG A 23 12.13 -1.40 -15.52
CA ARG A 23 10.85 -2.08 -15.19
C ARG A 23 10.24 -1.60 -13.87
N PHE A 24 11.04 -1.02 -12.98
CA PHE A 24 10.57 -0.59 -11.67
C PHE A 24 10.18 0.89 -11.67
N PHE A 25 9.18 1.24 -10.87
CA PHE A 25 8.85 2.62 -10.56
C PHE A 25 9.84 3.19 -9.53
N ASP A 26 10.38 4.38 -9.80
CA ASP A 26 11.20 5.10 -8.84
C ASP A 26 10.37 5.67 -7.68
N THR A 27 11.03 6.21 -6.66
CA THR A 27 10.37 6.74 -5.45
C THR A 27 9.42 7.88 -5.77
N LYS A 28 9.79 8.77 -6.69
CA LYS A 28 8.96 9.93 -7.08
C LYS A 28 7.69 9.46 -7.78
N THR A 29 7.82 8.51 -8.69
CA THR A 29 6.73 7.89 -9.43
C THR A 29 5.77 7.17 -8.50
N LYS A 30 6.29 6.40 -7.53
CA LYS A 30 5.46 5.75 -6.49
C LYS A 30 4.70 6.76 -5.64
N SER A 31 5.33 7.88 -5.29
CA SER A 31 4.68 8.96 -4.52
C SER A 31 3.50 9.55 -5.29
N ILE A 32 3.73 9.92 -6.56
CA ILE A 32 2.68 10.47 -7.45
C ILE A 32 1.57 9.43 -7.69
N CYS A 33 1.94 8.18 -7.92
CA CYS A 33 1.01 7.08 -8.14
C CYS A 33 0.09 6.86 -6.93
N TRP A 34 0.64 6.92 -5.71
CA TRP A 34 -0.16 6.84 -4.48
C TRP A 34 -1.09 8.05 -4.31
N SER A 35 -0.61 9.27 -4.59
CA SER A 35 -1.41 10.48 -4.39
C SER A 35 -2.57 10.61 -5.38
N LYS A 36 -2.40 10.07 -6.59
CA LYS A 36 -3.45 9.98 -7.63
C LYS A 36 -4.57 8.99 -7.32
N ALA A 37 -4.29 7.94 -6.54
CA ALA A 37 -5.29 6.93 -6.22
C ALA A 37 -6.45 7.52 -5.40
N ASP A 38 -7.63 6.92 -5.51
CA ASP A 38 -8.83 7.40 -4.82
C ASP A 38 -8.66 7.40 -3.30
N THR A 39 -9.18 8.43 -2.64
CA THR A 39 -9.16 8.53 -1.18
C THR A 39 -10.24 7.65 -0.55
N VAL A 40 -9.98 7.11 0.64
CA VAL A 40 -11.02 6.49 1.47
C VAL A 40 -11.72 7.58 2.27
N PRO A 41 -13.05 7.76 2.15
CA PRO A 41 -13.77 8.78 2.91
C PRO A 41 -13.56 8.64 4.42
N GLY A 42 -13.33 9.77 5.10
CA GLY A 42 -13.11 9.77 6.55
C GLY A 42 -11.79 9.14 7.00
N ARG A 43 -10.80 8.98 6.11
CA ARG A 43 -9.48 8.41 6.42
C ARG A 43 -8.34 9.31 5.96
N HIS A 44 -7.19 9.22 6.63
CA HIS A 44 -6.02 10.00 6.26
C HIS A 44 -5.47 9.57 4.87
N PRO A 45 -5.41 10.48 3.87
CA PRO A 45 -5.10 10.13 2.48
C PRO A 45 -3.63 9.68 2.27
N GLU A 46 -2.73 9.98 3.20
CA GLU A 46 -1.35 9.47 3.15
C GLU A 46 -1.23 8.03 3.69
N ARG A 47 -2.21 7.56 4.47
CA ARG A 47 -2.22 6.24 5.11
C ARG A 47 -3.12 5.26 4.38
N TRP A 48 -4.25 5.74 3.86
CA TRP A 48 -5.30 4.92 3.27
C TRP A 48 -5.64 5.40 1.86
N ARG A 49 -5.79 4.46 0.93
CA ARG A 49 -6.27 4.70 -0.43
C ARG A 49 -7.19 3.57 -0.88
N LYS A 50 -7.95 3.83 -1.93
CA LYS A 50 -8.58 2.78 -2.72
C LYS A 50 -7.68 2.43 -3.89
N ASP A 51 -7.53 1.14 -4.13
CA ASP A 51 -6.87 0.64 -5.33
C ASP A 51 -7.75 0.81 -6.58
N ALA A 52 -7.22 0.49 -7.76
CA ALA A 52 -7.97 0.64 -9.01
C ALA A 52 -9.19 -0.32 -9.14
N ALA A 53 -9.31 -1.31 -8.24
CA ALA A 53 -10.48 -2.19 -8.12
C ALA A 53 -11.46 -1.74 -7.02
N GLY A 54 -11.18 -0.62 -6.34
CA GLY A 54 -11.98 -0.05 -5.26
C GLY A 54 -11.67 -0.60 -3.86
N ASN A 55 -10.64 -1.44 -3.70
CA ASN A 55 -10.27 -2.05 -2.42
C ASN A 55 -9.52 -1.07 -1.53
N ILE A 56 -9.82 -1.08 -0.23
CA ILE A 56 -9.07 -0.30 0.76
C ILE A 56 -7.68 -0.92 0.93
N VAL A 57 -6.64 -0.09 0.81
CA VAL A 57 -5.25 -0.49 1.04
C VAL A 57 -4.55 0.49 1.98
N CYS A 58 -3.58 -0.02 2.75
CA CYS A 58 -2.81 0.77 3.72
C CYS A 58 -1.38 0.99 3.24
N LYS A 59 -0.88 2.24 3.35
CA LYS A 59 0.45 2.64 2.89
C LYS A 59 1.57 1.77 3.46
N ARG A 60 1.45 1.35 4.72
CA ARG A 60 2.44 0.53 5.42
C ARG A 60 2.45 -0.93 4.97
N PHE A 61 1.36 -1.41 4.39
CA PHE A 61 1.21 -2.77 3.88
C PHE A 61 1.63 -2.89 2.41
N PHE A 62 2.79 -2.33 2.10
CA PHE A 62 3.40 -2.47 0.78
C PHE A 62 4.14 -3.82 0.69
N ASN A 63 3.96 -4.55 -0.42
CA ASN A 63 4.70 -5.79 -0.72
C ASN A 63 4.41 -6.94 0.28
N CYS A 64 3.14 -7.16 0.60
CA CYS A 64 2.64 -8.26 1.44
C CYS A 64 1.34 -8.87 0.88
N LEU A 65 0.76 -9.90 1.53
CA LEU A 65 -0.36 -10.70 0.97
C LEU A 65 -1.70 -10.60 1.69
N GLY A 66 -1.83 -9.72 2.68
CA GLY A 66 -3.10 -9.44 3.36
C GLY A 66 -4.10 -8.67 2.49
N CYS A 67 -5.35 -8.59 2.97
CA CYS A 67 -6.45 -7.92 2.26
C CYS A 67 -6.29 -6.39 2.16
N LEU A 68 -5.45 -5.79 3.00
CA LEU A 68 -5.09 -4.37 2.94
C LEU A 68 -3.71 -4.15 2.30
N CYS A 69 -3.05 -5.22 1.86
CA CYS A 69 -1.73 -5.14 1.24
C CYS A 69 -1.83 -4.77 -0.23
N TYR A 70 -0.86 -4.01 -0.71
CA TYR A 70 -0.82 -3.55 -2.10
C TYR A 70 0.58 -3.64 -2.70
N GLU A 71 0.60 -3.59 -4.02
CA GLU A 71 1.77 -3.45 -4.86
C GLU A 71 1.55 -2.30 -5.87
N TYR A 72 2.64 -1.72 -6.38
CA TYR A 72 2.57 -0.81 -7.52
C TYR A 72 2.61 -1.64 -8.80
N ASP A 73 1.66 -1.39 -9.69
CA ASP A 73 1.44 -2.15 -10.91
C ASP A 73 1.37 -1.24 -12.13
N HIS A 74 1.72 -1.78 -13.29
CA HIS A 74 1.58 -1.08 -14.56
C HIS A 74 0.17 -1.27 -15.11
N ILE A 75 -0.53 -0.17 -15.40
CA ILE A 75 -1.87 -0.19 -16.04
C ILE A 75 -1.78 -0.94 -17.37
N VAL A 76 -0.86 -0.50 -18.25
CA VAL A 76 -0.38 -1.26 -19.41
C VAL A 76 0.83 -2.07 -18.97
N PRO A 77 0.78 -3.42 -18.97
CA PRO A 77 1.87 -4.26 -18.51
C PRO A 77 3.20 -3.94 -19.19
N PHE A 78 4.28 -4.00 -18.42
CA PHE A 78 5.63 -3.78 -18.98
C PHE A 78 5.92 -4.70 -20.16
N SER A 79 5.53 -5.97 -20.11
CA SER A 79 5.68 -6.93 -21.22
C SER A 79 4.95 -6.53 -22.51
N LYS A 80 3.97 -5.63 -22.42
CA LYS A 80 3.17 -5.11 -23.53
C LYS A 80 3.57 -3.68 -23.93
N GLY A 81 4.77 -3.25 -23.54
CA GLY A 81 5.33 -1.94 -23.89
C GLY A 81 5.01 -0.82 -22.91
N GLY A 82 4.27 -1.06 -21.84
CA GLY A 82 3.94 -0.01 -20.87
C GLY A 82 5.16 0.47 -20.08
N GLU A 83 5.40 1.77 -20.05
CA GLU A 83 6.55 2.40 -19.38
C GLU A 83 6.34 2.55 -17.87
N SER A 84 7.43 2.65 -17.11
CA SER A 84 7.39 2.82 -15.65
C SER A 84 7.20 4.30 -15.27
N THR A 85 6.13 4.92 -15.77
CA THR A 85 5.79 6.33 -15.52
C THR A 85 4.67 6.46 -14.50
N ALA A 86 4.48 7.67 -13.96
CA ALA A 86 3.40 7.95 -13.01
C ALA A 86 2.00 7.90 -13.62
N ASP A 87 1.88 7.99 -14.95
CA ASP A 87 0.60 7.88 -15.65
C ASP A 87 0.24 6.42 -15.96
N ASN A 88 1.25 5.55 -16.08
CA ASN A 88 1.05 4.12 -16.26
C ASN A 88 1.12 3.33 -14.94
N CYS A 89 1.21 4.02 -13.79
CA CYS A 89 1.26 3.38 -12.48
C CYS A 89 -0.13 3.40 -11.82
N GLN A 90 -0.50 2.27 -11.22
CA GLN A 90 -1.63 2.14 -10.32
C GLN A 90 -1.22 1.37 -9.07
N ILE A 91 -1.97 1.53 -7.98
CA ILE A 91 -1.88 0.63 -6.83
C ILE A 91 -2.95 -0.45 -6.98
N LEU A 92 -2.60 -1.69 -6.66
CA LEU A 92 -3.51 -2.83 -6.66
C LEU A 92 -3.30 -3.66 -5.40
N GLN A 93 -4.38 -4.15 -4.81
CA GLN A 93 -4.32 -5.15 -3.76
C GLN A 93 -3.49 -6.34 -4.28
N SER A 94 -2.52 -6.83 -3.50
CA SER A 94 -1.51 -7.78 -4.01
C SER A 94 -2.12 -9.06 -4.62
N ARG A 95 -3.26 -9.52 -4.08
CA ARG A 95 -4.01 -10.66 -4.65
C ARG A 95 -4.60 -10.33 -6.02
N VAL A 96 -5.21 -9.16 -6.16
CA VAL A 96 -5.75 -8.64 -7.43
C VAL A 96 -4.61 -8.47 -8.44
N ASN A 97 -3.47 -7.92 -8.01
CA ASN A 97 -2.29 -7.74 -8.87
C ASN A 97 -1.78 -9.07 -9.45
N ARG A 98 -1.63 -10.09 -8.60
CA ARG A 98 -1.23 -11.44 -9.02
C ARG A 98 -2.16 -12.06 -10.06
N LEU A 99 -3.47 -11.80 -9.92
CA LEU A 99 -4.49 -12.33 -10.83
C LEU A 99 -4.60 -11.51 -12.13
N LYS A 100 -4.30 -10.21 -12.07
CA LYS A 100 -4.12 -9.36 -13.25
C LYS A 100 -2.93 -9.83 -14.09
N SER A 101 -1.76 -10.04 -13.47
CA SER A 101 -0.54 -10.45 -14.17
C SER A 101 -0.24 -9.52 -15.37
N ASP A 102 -0.03 -10.07 -16.56
CA ASP A 102 0.26 -9.36 -17.82
C ASP A 102 -0.99 -9.11 -18.67
N LYS A 103 -2.19 -9.33 -18.13
CA LYS A 103 -3.44 -9.00 -18.83
C LYS A 103 -3.59 -7.48 -18.89
N SER A 104 -3.98 -7.00 -20.06
CA SER A 104 -4.20 -5.59 -20.37
C SER A 104 -5.70 -5.33 -20.46
N GLN A 105 -6.14 -4.12 -20.11
CA GLN A 105 -7.56 -3.71 -20.21
C GLN A 105 -8.51 -4.65 -19.45
N ILE A 106 -8.14 -5.05 -18.23
CA ILE A 106 -9.09 -5.74 -17.36
C ILE A 106 -10.03 -4.68 -16.79
N ASP A 107 -11.32 -4.90 -17.00
CA ASP A 107 -12.39 -4.13 -16.41
C ASP A 107 -12.33 -4.13 -14.87
N SER A 108 -12.67 -3.00 -14.24
CA SER A 108 -12.64 -2.84 -12.78
C SER A 108 -13.54 -3.84 -12.09
N ASP A 109 -14.68 -4.20 -12.67
CA ASP A 109 -15.61 -5.17 -12.09
C ASP A 109 -15.02 -6.58 -12.05
N LYS A 110 -14.23 -6.94 -13.07
CA LYS A 110 -13.49 -8.21 -13.10
C LYS A 110 -12.35 -8.22 -12.08
N LEU A 111 -11.65 -7.10 -11.92
CA LEU A 111 -10.62 -6.97 -10.87
C LEU A 111 -11.24 -7.07 -9.48
N LYS A 112 -12.41 -6.46 -9.28
CA LYS A 112 -13.15 -6.49 -8.02
C LYS A 112 -13.51 -7.92 -7.62
N GLY A 113 -13.85 -8.79 -8.57
CA GLY A 113 -14.12 -10.22 -8.33
C GLY A 113 -12.95 -11.02 -7.74
N TYR A 114 -11.72 -10.47 -7.75
CA TYR A 114 -10.52 -11.10 -7.17
C TYR A 114 -10.13 -10.56 -5.80
N SER A 115 -10.88 -9.58 -5.31
CA SER A 115 -10.62 -8.89 -4.05
C SER A 115 -10.94 -9.78 -2.86
N CYS A 116 -10.46 -9.41 -1.68
CA CYS A 116 -10.97 -10.05 -0.47
C CYS A 116 -12.43 -9.67 -0.24
N ASP A 117 -13.26 -10.65 0.09
CA ASP A 117 -14.64 -10.42 0.53
C ASP A 117 -14.67 -10.03 2.02
N ILE A 118 -14.17 -8.82 2.31
CA ILE A 118 -14.18 -8.24 3.65
C ILE A 118 -14.50 -6.75 3.57
N ASN A 119 -15.52 -6.34 4.31
CA ASN A 119 -15.93 -4.95 4.41
C ASN A 119 -15.50 -4.42 5.77
N PHE A 120 -14.36 -3.73 5.81
CA PHE A 120 -13.85 -3.14 7.04
C PHE A 120 -14.75 -1.99 7.50
N THR A 121 -15.20 -2.10 8.74
CA THR A 121 -15.83 -1.00 9.46
C THR A 121 -14.80 0.04 9.87
N ASP A 122 -15.29 1.22 10.22
CA ASP A 122 -14.42 2.27 10.73
C ASP A 122 -13.67 1.89 12.01
N LYS A 123 -14.29 1.08 12.87
CA LYS A 123 -13.65 0.60 14.10
C LYS A 123 -12.49 -0.35 13.79
N GLU A 124 -12.68 -1.26 12.84
CA GLU A 124 -11.61 -2.19 12.43
C GLU A 124 -10.44 -1.47 11.79
N LEU A 125 -10.72 -0.48 10.92
CA LEU A 125 -9.67 0.35 10.35
C LEU A 125 -8.95 1.19 11.42
N ASP A 126 -9.65 1.71 12.43
CA ASP A 126 -9.03 2.43 13.57
C ASP A 126 -8.07 1.51 14.34
N ILE A 127 -8.48 0.27 14.62
CA ILE A 127 -7.62 -0.73 15.30
C ILE A 127 -6.36 -1.02 14.48
N ILE A 128 -6.51 -1.21 13.17
CA ILE A 128 -5.38 -1.51 12.27
C ILE A 128 -4.46 -0.29 12.15
N GLU A 129 -5.02 0.91 12.00
CA GLU A 129 -4.23 2.15 11.92
C GLU A 129 -3.37 2.32 13.17
N MET A 130 -4.00 2.17 14.33
CA MET A 130 -3.35 2.26 15.62
C MET A 130 -2.27 1.19 15.81
N ALA A 131 -2.51 -0.06 15.38
CA ALA A 131 -1.50 -1.12 15.47
C ALA A 131 -0.27 -0.84 14.59
N VAL A 132 -0.46 -0.14 13.47
CA VAL A 132 0.56 0.03 12.42
C VAL A 132 1.30 1.36 12.52
N PHE A 133 0.62 2.42 12.95
CA PHE A 133 1.15 3.78 13.08
C PHE A 133 1.32 4.23 14.53
N GLY A 134 0.66 3.56 15.49
CA GLY A 134 0.66 3.96 16.90
C GLY A 134 -0.36 5.06 17.22
N ASP A 135 -1.17 5.48 16.26
CA ASP A 135 -2.16 6.54 16.37
C ASP A 135 -3.29 6.36 15.34
N VAL A 136 -4.37 7.09 15.53
CA VAL A 136 -5.48 7.20 14.56
C VAL A 136 -5.63 8.67 14.20
N ILE A 137 -5.72 8.97 12.90
CA ILE A 137 -5.93 10.33 12.41
C ILE A 137 -7.11 10.36 11.44
N ARG A 138 -8.27 10.79 11.92
CA ARG A 138 -9.45 11.05 11.07
C ARG A 138 -10.37 12.13 11.64
N PRO A 139 -11.25 12.74 10.83
CA PRO A 139 -12.22 13.72 11.33
C PRO A 139 -13.02 13.17 12.51
N GLY A 140 -13.01 13.90 13.63
CA GLY A 140 -13.71 13.50 14.86
C GLY A 140 -13.00 12.44 15.72
N ASN A 141 -11.90 11.85 15.28
CA ASN A 141 -11.12 10.91 16.08
C ASN A 141 -9.61 11.04 15.80
N GLN A 142 -8.91 11.73 16.70
CA GLN A 142 -7.45 11.82 16.70
C GLN A 142 -6.90 11.41 18.05
N CYS A 143 -6.12 10.34 18.07
CA CYS A 143 -5.63 9.73 19.30
C CYS A 143 -4.29 9.03 19.07
N ARG A 144 -3.54 8.76 20.15
CA ARG A 144 -2.33 7.92 20.11
C ARG A 144 -2.34 6.81 21.16
N CYS A 145 -1.61 5.75 20.88
CA CYS A 145 -1.26 4.76 21.89
C CYS A 145 -0.37 5.39 22.96
N ARG A 146 -0.72 5.16 24.22
CA ARG A 146 0.11 5.54 25.36
C ARG A 146 1.18 4.48 25.62
N THR A 147 2.32 4.90 26.14
CA THR A 147 3.32 3.97 26.67
C THR A 147 2.84 3.32 27.97
N VAL A 148 3.48 2.23 28.37
CA VAL A 148 3.16 1.55 29.64
C VAL A 148 3.35 2.50 30.84
N ASP A 149 4.41 3.33 30.85
CA ASP A 149 4.66 4.26 31.94
C ASP A 149 3.62 5.39 32.02
N GLU A 150 3.08 5.84 30.89
CA GLU A 150 1.96 6.78 30.87
C GLU A 150 0.69 6.17 31.46
N VAL A 151 0.42 4.90 31.14
CA VAL A 151 -0.73 4.17 31.66
C VAL A 151 -0.57 3.91 33.16
N LEU A 152 0.66 3.61 33.62
CA LEU A 152 0.99 3.40 35.03
C LEU A 152 1.16 4.71 35.82
N GLY A 153 1.03 5.88 35.19
CA GLY A 153 1.20 7.18 35.82
C GLY A 153 2.64 7.53 36.23
N LYS A 154 3.62 6.73 35.81
CA LYS A 154 5.06 6.96 36.05
C LYS A 154 5.62 8.07 35.16
N PHE A 155 4.97 8.35 34.04
CA PHE A 155 5.34 9.41 33.11
C PHE A 155 4.12 10.20 32.67
N LYS A 156 4.25 11.53 32.60
CA LYS A 156 3.21 12.42 32.06
C LYS A 156 3.73 13.05 30.77
N ALA A 157 3.11 12.69 29.65
CA ALA A 157 3.46 13.27 28.37
C ALA A 157 3.22 14.78 28.34
N LYS A 158 4.02 15.46 27.50
CA LYS A 158 3.88 16.90 27.23
C LYS A 158 2.84 17.20 26.16
N ASP A 159 2.53 16.22 25.30
CA ASP A 159 1.47 16.35 24.32
C ASP A 159 0.09 16.16 24.96
N ASN A 160 -0.89 16.92 24.50
CA ASN A 160 -2.29 16.84 24.94
C ASN A 160 -3.10 15.87 24.07
N THR A 161 -2.44 14.96 23.33
CA THR A 161 -3.13 14.05 22.43
C THR A 161 -3.89 13.01 23.25
N ASN A 162 -5.16 12.79 22.91
CA ASN A 162 -5.98 11.81 23.61
C ASN A 162 -5.43 10.39 23.44
N ALA A 163 -5.60 9.56 24.46
CA ALA A 163 -5.31 8.13 24.33
C ALA A 163 -6.31 7.48 23.37
N CYS A 164 -5.83 6.59 22.51
CA CYS A 164 -6.74 5.75 21.76
C CYS A 164 -7.51 4.83 22.72
N LYS A 165 -8.83 4.77 22.54
CA LYS A 165 -9.67 3.81 23.26
C LYS A 165 -9.65 2.51 22.46
N LEU A 166 -8.98 1.50 23.00
CA LEU A 166 -9.12 0.14 22.50
C LEU A 166 -10.59 -0.31 22.66
N PRO A 167 -11.14 -1.07 21.70
CA PRO A 167 -12.45 -1.71 21.87
C PRO A 167 -12.50 -2.64 23.08
#